data_AF-A0A564YRZ2-F1
#
_entry.id   AF-A0A564YRZ2-F1
#
_cell.length_a   1.000
_cell.length_b   1.000
_cell.length_c   1.000
_cell.angle_alpha   90.00
_cell.angle_beta   90.00
_cell.angle_gamma   90.00
#
_symmetry.space_group_name_H-M   'P 1'
#
loop_
_entity.id
_entity.type
_entity.pdbx_description
1 polymer ?
#
loop_
_entity_poly.entity_id
_entity_poly.type
_entity_poly.pdbx_seq_one_letter_code
_entity_poly.pdbx_strand_id
1 'polypeptide(L)'
;MLRVFLLVLVFHFALINAEYYGAPRCDVKNCRDAYADCYRFAKINCCVCPPGFYGGGGEKCTSKRAVERFIRMRGMLSVKLAGVNYEDNFPISHETITVRGPPLGQTSVRDVPSTGAMHNTIRLLTPLFHIINSITSFPNENSRIYNIFSLSGGFSAPTHIKFTINYERLGVLSADVRLQRDISDSDYYEGKMDIEVKNVGVFDVPREVYTEKVFGDGMVNYSKIARGVLRFERQQIQFSTMLEDPSRSLRGSIVGTAQVPVDETSCLLERNSLVEENSDGFRVRLGGKGFCNTDCPNRSSFCTVYCLDYPVLESRRRLYTEPEGFRKPRSIEEEVTEEGENESDLNPESENS
;
A
#
# COMPACT_ATOMS: atom_id res chain seq x y z
N MET A 1 -32.02 10.87 -40.98
CA MET A 1 -31.82 9.59 -40.26
C MET A 1 -30.44 9.45 -39.61
N LEU A 2 -29.34 9.90 -40.23
CA LEU A 2 -27.98 9.75 -39.69
C LEU A 2 -27.72 10.45 -38.33
N ARG A 3 -28.38 11.60 -38.07
CA ARG A 3 -28.24 12.34 -36.79
C ARG A 3 -28.90 11.66 -35.59
N VAL A 4 -29.92 10.82 -35.81
CA VAL A 4 -30.61 10.08 -34.74
C VAL A 4 -29.77 8.87 -34.32
N PHE A 5 -29.11 8.20 -35.27
CA PHE A 5 -28.18 7.11 -34.99
C PHE A 5 -26.95 7.55 -34.19
N LEU A 6 -26.40 8.74 -34.47
CA LEU A 6 -25.26 9.27 -33.73
C LEU A 6 -25.63 9.62 -32.27
N LEU A 7 -26.84 10.14 -32.04
CA LEU A 7 -27.34 10.46 -30.71
C LEU A 7 -27.63 9.20 -29.88
N VAL A 8 -28.15 8.13 -30.49
CA VAL A 8 -28.37 6.84 -29.83
C VAL A 8 -27.04 6.14 -29.51
N LEU A 9 -26.02 6.24 -30.37
CA LEU A 9 -24.68 5.71 -30.09
C LEU A 9 -23.92 6.48 -29.00
N VAL A 10 -24.06 7.81 -28.96
CA VAL A 10 -23.48 8.62 -27.87
C VAL A 10 -24.22 8.39 -26.56
N PHE A 11 -25.55 8.19 -26.58
CA PHE A 11 -26.29 7.76 -25.39
C PHE A 11 -25.96 6.34 -24.96
N HIS A 12 -25.74 5.39 -25.88
CA HIS A 12 -25.25 4.06 -25.51
C HIS A 12 -23.81 4.10 -24.97
N PHE A 13 -22.90 4.90 -25.52
CA PHE A 13 -21.56 5.08 -24.93
C PHE A 13 -21.57 5.83 -23.60
N ALA A 14 -22.55 6.71 -23.37
CA ALA A 14 -22.76 7.37 -22.08
C ALA A 14 -23.48 6.47 -21.05
N LEU A 15 -24.40 5.60 -21.49
CA LEU A 15 -25.14 4.66 -20.65
C LEU A 15 -24.33 3.41 -20.32
N ILE A 16 -23.44 2.95 -21.20
CA ILE A 16 -22.48 1.87 -20.90
C ILE A 16 -21.45 2.31 -19.84
N ASN A 17 -21.24 3.63 -19.66
CA ASN A 17 -20.44 4.17 -18.55
C ASN A 17 -21.27 4.49 -17.29
N ALA A 18 -22.59 4.30 -17.32
CA ALA A 18 -23.48 4.54 -16.18
C ALA A 18 -23.88 3.25 -15.42
N GLU A 19 -23.57 2.07 -15.97
CA GLU A 19 -23.80 0.79 -15.31
C GLU A 19 -22.59 0.36 -14.49
N TYR A 20 -22.35 0.94 -13.31
CA TYR A 20 -21.67 0.24 -12.19
C TYR A 20 -21.83 1.00 -10.85
N TYR A 21 -23.07 1.30 -10.47
CA TYR A 21 -23.40 1.87 -9.15
C TYR A 21 -24.46 1.05 -8.40
N GLY A 22 -24.51 -0.26 -8.62
CA GLY A 22 -25.50 -1.18 -8.04
C GLY A 22 -25.10 -1.85 -6.72
N ALA A 23 -23.97 -1.48 -6.10
CA ALA A 23 -23.59 -2.05 -4.81
C ALA A 23 -24.58 -1.59 -3.72
N PRO A 24 -25.25 -2.50 -3.00
CA PRO A 24 -26.21 -2.11 -1.98
C PRO A 24 -25.50 -1.34 -0.87
N ARG A 25 -25.96 -0.12 -0.58
CA ARG A 25 -25.44 0.70 0.51
C ARG A 25 -25.95 0.16 1.85
N CYS A 26 -25.10 0.22 2.88
CA CYS A 26 -25.51 -0.02 4.26
C CYS A 26 -25.75 1.30 5.00
N ASP A 27 -26.31 1.21 6.20
CA ASP A 27 -26.42 2.38 7.07
C ASP A 27 -25.02 2.91 7.38
N VAL A 28 -24.83 4.20 7.14
CA VAL A 28 -23.58 4.93 7.36
C VAL A 28 -23.13 4.89 8.83
N LYS A 29 -24.05 4.65 9.79
CA LYS A 29 -23.72 4.43 11.20
C LYS A 29 -22.80 3.22 11.44
N ASN A 30 -22.75 2.26 10.52
CA ASN A 30 -21.82 1.13 10.62
C ASN A 30 -20.36 1.51 10.37
N CYS A 31 -20.08 2.72 9.88
CA CYS A 31 -18.73 3.20 9.64
C CYS A 31 -18.35 4.26 10.67
N ARG A 32 -17.32 3.92 11.47
CA ARG A 32 -16.75 4.79 12.51
C ARG A 32 -16.21 6.10 11.95
N ASP A 33 -15.54 6.06 10.80
CA ASP A 33 -15.02 7.28 10.18
C ASP A 33 -16.15 8.07 9.49
N ALA A 34 -16.27 9.35 9.86
CA ALA A 34 -17.32 10.24 9.39
C ALA A 34 -17.28 10.49 7.87
N TYR A 35 -16.14 10.29 7.20
CA TYR A 35 -15.99 10.47 5.77
C TYR A 35 -16.21 9.19 4.97
N ALA A 36 -16.11 8.02 5.58
CA ALA A 36 -16.27 6.74 4.90
C ALA A 36 -17.70 6.51 4.39
N ASP A 37 -17.81 5.94 3.19
CA ASP A 37 -19.04 5.42 2.61
C ASP A 37 -19.27 3.97 3.05
N CYS A 38 -20.52 3.59 3.32
CA CYS A 38 -20.90 2.23 3.71
C CYS A 38 -21.50 1.46 2.52
N TYR A 39 -20.87 0.35 2.15
CA TYR A 39 -21.38 -0.61 1.16
C TYR A 39 -21.55 -1.99 1.78
N ARG A 40 -22.44 -2.80 1.22
CA ARG A 40 -22.66 -4.17 1.67
C ARG A 40 -22.22 -5.16 0.59
N PHE A 41 -21.16 -5.91 0.86
CA PHE A 41 -20.64 -6.96 -0.04
C PHE A 41 -20.75 -8.31 0.63
N ALA A 42 -21.40 -9.28 -0.02
CA ALA A 42 -21.57 -10.63 0.53
C ALA A 42 -22.07 -10.66 2.00
N LYS A 43 -22.98 -9.73 2.35
CA LYS A 43 -23.54 -9.50 3.71
C LYS A 43 -22.60 -8.81 4.71
N ILE A 44 -21.35 -8.52 4.35
CA ILE A 44 -20.36 -7.78 5.14
C ILE A 44 -20.58 -6.28 4.91
N ASN A 45 -20.61 -5.50 5.99
CA ASN A 45 -20.60 -4.04 5.90
C ASN A 45 -19.16 -3.57 5.64
N CYS A 46 -19.01 -2.71 4.66
CA CYS A 46 -17.72 -2.32 4.10
C CYS A 46 -17.61 -0.81 4.11
N CYS A 47 -16.68 -0.31 4.91
CA CYS A 47 -16.38 1.11 4.98
C CYS A 47 -15.29 1.43 3.97
N VAL A 48 -15.60 2.33 3.04
CA VAL A 48 -14.75 2.64 1.89
C VAL A 48 -14.49 4.12 1.86
N CYS A 49 -13.23 4.51 1.71
CA CYS A 49 -12.92 5.92 1.53
C CYS A 49 -13.48 6.44 0.21
N PRO A 50 -14.15 7.61 0.24
CA PRO A 50 -14.69 8.19 -0.96
C PRO A 50 -13.59 8.72 -1.88
N PRO A 51 -13.91 9.08 -3.13
CA PRO A 51 -12.96 9.72 -4.03
C PRO A 51 -12.22 10.89 -3.36
N GLY A 52 -10.90 10.97 -3.57
CA GLY A 52 -10.04 12.03 -3.03
C GLY A 52 -9.62 11.83 -1.56
N PHE A 53 -10.09 10.75 -0.93
CA PHE A 53 -9.64 10.27 0.36
C PHE A 53 -8.90 8.94 0.19
N TYR A 54 -7.96 8.66 1.10
CA TYR A 54 -7.23 7.40 1.14
C TYR A 54 -7.21 6.87 2.57
N GLY A 55 -6.99 5.55 2.72
CA GLY A 55 -6.92 4.89 4.02
C GLY A 55 -7.75 3.61 4.04
N GLY A 56 -7.77 2.93 5.19
CA GLY A 56 -8.45 1.64 5.33
C GLY A 56 -9.97 1.72 5.42
N GLY A 57 -10.59 2.89 5.24
CA GLY A 57 -12.04 3.06 5.29
C GLY A 57 -12.58 3.01 6.71
N GLY A 58 -12.79 1.80 7.24
CA GLY A 58 -13.18 1.58 8.63
C GLY A 58 -12.08 1.96 9.62
N GLU A 59 -10.83 1.92 9.18
CA GLU A 59 -9.66 2.42 9.93
C GLU A 59 -9.68 3.96 9.99
N LYS A 60 -9.47 4.62 8.86
CA LYS A 60 -9.54 6.08 8.70
C LYS A 60 -9.67 6.43 7.22
N CYS A 61 -10.34 7.54 6.93
CA CYS A 61 -10.25 8.21 5.63
C CYS A 61 -9.60 9.57 5.77
N THR A 62 -8.43 9.72 5.14
CA THR A 62 -7.65 10.95 5.15
C THR A 62 -7.77 11.63 3.80
N SER A 63 -8.14 12.92 3.82
CA SER A 63 -8.19 13.72 2.58
C SER A 63 -6.78 13.96 2.05
N LYS A 64 -6.62 14.01 0.73
CA LYS A 64 -5.39 14.50 0.09
C LYS A 64 -4.97 15.90 0.56
N ARG A 65 -5.91 16.70 1.08
CA ARG A 65 -5.68 18.08 1.58
C ARG A 65 -5.50 18.18 3.10
N ALA A 66 -5.65 17.07 3.83
CA ALA A 66 -5.56 17.07 5.29
C ALA A 66 -4.10 17.15 5.78
N VAL A 67 -3.94 17.35 7.09
CA VAL A 67 -2.67 17.42 7.82
C VAL A 67 -1.88 16.11 7.64
N GLU A 68 -0.59 16.20 7.90
CA GLU A 68 0.38 15.12 7.74
C GLU A 68 -0.09 13.85 8.46
N ARG A 69 -0.38 12.78 7.73
CA ARG A 69 -0.60 11.46 8.33
C ARG A 69 0.67 10.66 8.17
N PHE A 70 1.27 10.31 9.29
CA PHE A 70 2.51 9.57 9.31
C PHE A 70 2.22 8.07 9.38
N ILE A 71 2.62 7.33 8.34
CA ILE A 71 2.50 5.87 8.28
C ILE A 71 3.89 5.29 8.52
N ARG A 72 4.04 4.49 9.57
CA ARG A 72 5.30 3.82 9.88
C ARG A 72 5.11 2.34 10.05
N MET A 73 5.95 1.57 9.36
CA MET A 73 6.04 0.13 9.53
C MET A 73 7.48 -0.26 9.85
N ARG A 74 7.68 -1.16 10.83
CA ARG A 74 9.01 -1.63 11.23
C ARG A 74 9.03 -3.14 11.40
N GLY A 75 10.20 -3.74 11.21
CA GLY A 75 10.41 -5.15 11.52
C GLY A 75 11.79 -5.58 11.11
N MET A 76 11.91 -6.85 10.72
CA MET A 76 13.19 -7.45 10.37
C MET A 76 13.19 -7.96 8.92
N LEU A 77 14.26 -7.64 8.19
CA LEU A 77 14.64 -8.29 6.94
C LEU A 77 15.58 -9.46 7.27
N SER A 78 15.10 -10.68 7.11
CA SER A 78 15.86 -11.92 7.26
C SER A 78 16.34 -12.42 5.91
N VAL A 79 17.64 -12.59 5.71
CA VAL A 79 18.21 -13.10 4.45
C VAL A 79 18.83 -14.47 4.70
N LYS A 80 18.26 -15.51 4.09
CA LYS A 80 18.63 -16.92 4.27
C LYS A 80 19.05 -17.55 2.95
N LEU A 81 20.35 -17.74 2.76
CA LEU A 81 20.92 -18.31 1.53
C LEU A 81 21.50 -19.71 1.81
N ALA A 82 20.73 -20.76 1.45
CA ALA A 82 21.01 -22.15 1.82
C ALA A 82 22.33 -22.71 1.27
N GLY A 83 22.84 -22.18 0.15
CA GLY A 83 24.08 -22.65 -0.47
C GLY A 83 25.37 -22.17 0.21
N VAL A 84 25.26 -21.20 1.13
CA VAL A 84 26.41 -20.48 1.71
C VAL A 84 26.31 -20.37 3.24
N ASN A 85 25.28 -20.97 3.84
CA ASN A 85 24.95 -20.87 5.27
C ASN A 85 24.89 -19.41 5.77
N TYR A 86 24.41 -18.49 4.94
CA TYR A 86 24.11 -17.12 5.38
C TYR A 86 22.70 -17.06 5.96
N GLU A 87 22.59 -16.63 7.20
CA GLU A 87 21.34 -16.29 7.87
C GLU A 87 21.58 -15.04 8.74
N ASP A 88 21.24 -13.88 8.20
CA ASP A 88 21.40 -12.60 8.90
C ASP A 88 20.07 -11.85 8.95
N ASN A 89 19.91 -11.00 9.96
CA ASN A 89 18.70 -10.20 10.16
C ASN A 89 19.06 -8.72 10.27
N PHE A 90 18.34 -7.88 9.53
CA PHE A 90 18.56 -6.44 9.46
C PHE A 90 17.29 -5.69 9.85
N PRO A 91 17.37 -4.67 10.71
CA PRO A 91 16.22 -3.81 10.96
C PRO A 91 15.75 -3.14 9.67
N ILE A 92 14.49 -3.30 9.33
CA ILE A 92 13.86 -2.65 8.18
C ILE A 92 12.72 -1.75 8.64
N SER A 93 12.57 -0.60 7.98
CA SER A 93 11.43 0.29 8.18
C SER A 93 10.91 0.84 6.86
N HIS A 94 9.60 1.04 6.80
CA HIS A 94 8.94 1.84 5.78
C HIS A 94 8.23 3.03 6.45
N GLU A 95 8.42 4.22 5.92
CA GLU A 95 7.82 5.46 6.39
C GLU A 95 7.19 6.19 5.21
N THR A 96 5.95 6.66 5.39
CA THR A 96 5.31 7.60 4.47
C THR A 96 5.18 8.94 5.17
N ILE A 97 5.84 9.94 4.60
CA ILE A 97 5.90 11.30 5.13
C ILE A 97 5.15 12.21 4.16
N THR A 98 4.10 12.85 4.63
CA THR A 98 3.35 13.86 3.87
C THR A 98 3.66 15.25 4.41
N VAL A 99 4.79 15.85 4.04
CA VAL A 99 5.05 17.29 4.28
C VAL A 99 4.68 18.05 3.01
N ARG A 100 3.68 18.95 3.09
CA ARG A 100 3.24 19.90 2.03
C ARG A 100 3.70 19.50 0.60
N GLY A 101 3.09 18.47 0.03
CA GLY A 101 3.51 17.92 -1.27
C GLY A 101 3.04 16.48 -1.48
N PRO A 102 3.43 15.82 -2.59
CA PRO A 102 3.19 14.39 -2.75
C PRO A 102 3.87 13.61 -1.61
N PRO A 103 3.27 12.48 -1.15
CA PRO A 103 3.86 11.65 -0.11
C PRO A 103 5.27 11.21 -0.52
N LEU A 104 6.21 11.30 0.42
CA LEU A 104 7.50 10.65 0.31
C LEU A 104 7.39 9.26 0.95
N GLY A 105 7.58 8.23 0.14
CA GLY A 105 7.77 6.85 0.61
C GLY A 105 9.25 6.59 0.82
N GLN A 106 9.62 6.12 2.01
CA GLN A 106 10.98 5.76 2.35
C GLN A 106 11.01 4.34 2.90
N THR A 107 11.79 3.46 2.27
CA THR A 107 12.12 2.15 2.83
C THR A 107 13.61 2.14 3.15
N SER A 108 13.99 1.70 4.35
CA SER A 108 15.37 1.65 4.80
C SER A 108 15.69 0.35 5.52
N VAL A 109 16.87 -0.19 5.25
CA VAL A 109 17.47 -1.34 5.92
C VAL A 109 18.73 -0.84 6.62
N ARG A 110 18.78 -1.00 7.94
CA ARG A 110 19.90 -0.54 8.77
C ARG A 110 20.85 -1.68 9.11
N ASP A 111 22.00 -1.31 9.66
CA ASP A 111 23.03 -2.22 10.16
C ASP A 111 23.56 -3.19 9.08
N VAL A 112 23.52 -2.75 7.82
CA VAL A 112 24.03 -3.51 6.67
C VAL A 112 25.55 -3.41 6.64
N PRO A 113 26.32 -4.51 6.53
CA PRO A 113 27.77 -4.42 6.36
C PRO A 113 28.15 -3.47 5.21
N SER A 114 29.22 -2.71 5.36
CA SER A 114 29.63 -1.72 4.35
C SER A 114 30.20 -2.35 3.07
N THR A 115 30.59 -3.62 3.13
CA THR A 115 31.13 -4.39 2.01
C THR A 115 30.74 -5.87 2.12
N GLY A 116 31.01 -6.64 1.07
CA GLY A 116 30.88 -8.09 1.06
C GLY A 116 29.54 -8.59 0.50
N ALA A 117 29.38 -9.92 0.54
CA ALA A 117 28.26 -10.64 -0.02
C ALA A 117 26.88 -10.12 0.42
N MET A 118 26.73 -9.82 1.71
CA MET A 118 25.45 -9.40 2.28
C MET A 118 25.07 -7.98 1.85
N HIS A 119 26.04 -7.06 1.84
CA HIS A 119 25.85 -5.73 1.26
C HIS A 119 25.36 -5.80 -0.18
N ASN A 120 26.05 -6.59 -1.00
CA ASN A 120 25.73 -6.75 -2.41
C ASN A 120 24.35 -7.39 -2.61
N THR A 121 24.00 -8.38 -1.78
CA THR A 121 22.70 -9.05 -1.83
C THR A 121 21.56 -8.11 -1.45
N ILE A 122 21.72 -7.31 -0.38
CA ILE A 122 20.69 -6.35 0.04
C ILE A 122 20.49 -5.26 -1.03
N ARG A 123 21.56 -4.82 -1.70
CA ARG A 123 21.45 -3.89 -2.83
C ARG A 123 20.69 -4.46 -4.02
N LEU A 124 20.71 -5.78 -4.24
CA LEU A 124 19.87 -6.38 -5.28
C LEU A 124 18.38 -6.30 -4.94
N LEU A 125 18.01 -6.13 -3.66
CA LEU A 125 16.62 -6.02 -3.21
C LEU A 125 16.00 -4.62 -3.37
N THR A 126 16.73 -3.63 -3.90
CA THR A 126 16.17 -2.28 -4.13
C THR A 126 14.86 -2.25 -4.93
N PRO A 127 14.63 -3.12 -5.95
CA PRO A 127 13.34 -3.20 -6.63
C PRO A 127 12.17 -3.57 -5.69
N LEU A 128 12.43 -4.41 -4.69
CA LEU A 128 11.41 -4.78 -3.70
C LEU A 128 11.08 -3.56 -2.82
N PHE A 129 12.07 -2.75 -2.46
CA PHE A 129 11.87 -1.55 -1.64
C PHE A 129 11.04 -0.48 -2.38
N HIS A 130 11.24 -0.33 -3.69
CA HIS A 130 10.36 0.48 -4.54
C HIS A 130 8.90 0.00 -4.52
N ILE A 131 8.68 -1.32 -4.59
CA ILE A 131 7.32 -1.88 -4.49
C ILE A 131 6.74 -1.65 -3.09
N ILE A 132 7.52 -1.79 -2.02
CA ILE A 132 7.09 -1.48 -0.65
C ILE A 132 6.68 -0.01 -0.55
N ASN A 133 7.47 0.91 -1.09
CA ASN A 133 7.09 2.33 -1.12
C ASN A 133 5.77 2.57 -1.87
N SER A 134 5.40 1.72 -2.84
CA SER A 134 4.13 1.84 -3.57
C SER A 134 2.89 1.45 -2.76
N ILE A 135 3.01 0.69 -1.66
CA ILE A 135 1.84 0.11 -0.96
C ILE A 135 0.96 1.16 -0.28
N THR A 136 1.57 2.28 0.13
CA THR A 136 0.94 3.45 0.77
C THR A 136 0.79 4.64 -0.18
N SER A 137 0.94 4.42 -1.49
CA SER A 137 0.85 5.45 -2.54
C SER A 137 -0.43 6.27 -2.52
N PHE A 138 -0.36 7.55 -2.90
CA PHE A 138 -1.52 8.44 -2.80
C PHE A 138 -2.25 8.60 -4.12
N PRO A 139 -3.59 8.69 -4.11
CA PRO A 139 -4.38 8.95 -5.32
C PRO A 139 -4.02 10.30 -5.94
N ASN A 140 -3.68 10.30 -7.22
CA ASN A 140 -3.48 11.55 -7.98
C ASN A 140 -4.81 12.23 -8.30
N GLU A 141 -5.82 11.41 -8.60
CA GLU A 141 -7.11 11.82 -9.12
C GLU A 141 -8.19 11.70 -8.05
N ASN A 142 -9.26 12.50 -8.18
CA ASN A 142 -10.45 12.37 -7.36
C ASN A 142 -11.36 11.25 -7.91
N SER A 143 -10.84 10.01 -7.92
CA SER A 143 -11.52 8.82 -8.43
C SER A 143 -11.45 7.67 -7.42
N ARG A 144 -12.23 6.61 -7.64
CA ARG A 144 -12.21 5.40 -6.82
C ARG A 144 -11.01 4.53 -7.20
N ILE A 145 -9.85 4.90 -6.69
CA ILE A 145 -8.60 4.16 -6.84
C ILE A 145 -8.08 3.77 -5.46
N TYR A 146 -7.56 2.55 -5.33
CA TYR A 146 -7.20 1.97 -4.04
C TYR A 146 -5.77 1.48 -4.06
N ASN A 147 -4.94 2.01 -3.15
CA ASN A 147 -3.62 1.46 -2.88
C ASN A 147 -3.73 0.13 -2.10
N ILE A 148 -2.64 -0.62 -1.99
CA ILE A 148 -2.60 -1.89 -1.25
C ILE A 148 -3.00 -1.68 0.22
N PHE A 149 -2.58 -0.56 0.83
CA PHE A 149 -2.98 -0.17 2.19
C PHE A 149 -4.51 -0.07 2.33
N SER A 150 -5.20 0.58 1.38
CA SER A 150 -6.66 0.75 1.41
C SER A 150 -7.37 -0.58 1.13
N LEU A 151 -6.87 -1.35 0.15
CA LEU A 151 -7.44 -2.67 -0.20
C LEU A 151 -7.34 -3.69 0.95
N SER A 152 -6.35 -3.54 1.82
CA SER A 152 -6.13 -4.40 2.98
C SER A 152 -6.78 -3.89 4.27
N GLY A 153 -7.60 -2.85 4.21
CA GLY A 153 -8.21 -2.28 5.41
C GLY A 153 -7.18 -1.65 6.36
N GLY A 154 -6.09 -1.10 5.81
CA GLY A 154 -4.96 -0.59 6.57
C GLY A 154 -4.19 -1.72 7.28
N PHE A 155 -4.08 -2.90 6.66
CA PHE A 155 -3.42 -4.09 7.23
C PHE A 155 -3.94 -4.49 8.63
N SER A 156 -5.23 -4.23 8.90
CA SER A 156 -5.92 -4.65 10.12
C SER A 156 -5.76 -6.15 10.43
N ALA A 157 -5.73 -6.98 9.38
CA ALA A 157 -5.44 -8.40 9.43
C ALA A 157 -4.07 -8.71 8.81
N PRO A 158 -3.39 -9.79 9.26
CA PRO A 158 -2.11 -10.21 8.71
C PRO A 158 -2.16 -10.40 7.19
N THR A 159 -1.43 -9.56 6.48
CA THR A 159 -1.33 -9.57 5.02
C THR A 159 0.00 -10.14 4.59
N HIS A 160 -0.04 -11.07 3.63
CA HIS A 160 1.14 -11.78 3.15
C HIS A 160 1.39 -11.47 1.68
N ILE A 161 2.55 -10.92 1.34
CA ILE A 161 2.92 -10.64 -0.05
C ILE A 161 4.16 -11.45 -0.41
N LYS A 162 4.03 -12.30 -1.43
CA LYS A 162 5.13 -13.13 -1.93
C LYS A 162 5.65 -12.57 -3.23
N PHE A 163 6.96 -12.37 -3.32
CA PHE A 163 7.64 -11.98 -4.54
C PHE A 163 8.62 -13.05 -5.00
N THR A 164 8.69 -13.25 -6.30
CA THR A 164 9.74 -14.02 -6.96
C THR A 164 10.59 -13.06 -7.77
N ILE A 165 11.88 -13.02 -7.46
CA ILE A 165 12.87 -12.12 -8.06
C ILE A 165 13.88 -12.99 -8.80
N ASN A 166 13.88 -12.91 -10.13
CA ASN A 166 14.78 -13.68 -10.98
C ASN A 166 15.91 -12.79 -11.50
N TYR A 167 17.15 -13.21 -11.38
CA TYR A 167 18.32 -12.58 -11.98
C TYR A 167 18.98 -13.55 -12.95
N GLU A 168 19.13 -13.15 -14.22
CA GLU A 168 19.51 -14.04 -15.34
C GLU A 168 20.80 -14.86 -15.12
N ARG A 169 21.71 -14.39 -14.26
CA ARG A 169 23.00 -15.04 -13.97
C ARG A 169 23.23 -15.39 -12.51
N LEU A 170 22.38 -14.90 -11.60
CA LEU A 170 22.55 -15.15 -10.17
C LEU A 170 21.53 -16.14 -9.63
N GLY A 171 20.45 -16.43 -10.37
CA GLY A 171 19.39 -17.32 -9.91
C GLY A 171 18.20 -16.56 -9.33
N VAL A 172 17.39 -17.27 -8.55
CA VAL A 172 16.07 -16.80 -8.11
C VAL A 172 16.04 -16.60 -6.60
N LEU A 173 15.47 -15.48 -6.16
CA LEU A 173 15.11 -15.22 -4.77
C LEU A 173 13.58 -15.23 -4.61
N SER A 174 13.12 -15.75 -3.48
CA SER A 174 11.77 -15.59 -2.97
C SER A 174 11.81 -14.59 -1.81
N ALA A 175 10.93 -13.60 -1.82
CA ALA A 175 10.75 -12.68 -0.70
C ALA A 175 9.31 -12.78 -0.17
N ASP A 176 9.17 -13.21 1.09
CA ASP A 176 7.90 -13.28 1.81
C ASP A 176 7.79 -12.07 2.74
N VAL A 177 6.94 -11.11 2.38
CA VAL A 177 6.64 -9.89 3.15
C VAL A 177 5.38 -10.10 3.98
N ARG A 178 5.44 -9.78 5.28
CA ARG A 178 4.32 -9.88 6.22
C ARG A 178 4.04 -8.51 6.81
N LEU A 179 2.80 -8.06 6.66
CA LEU A 179 2.33 -6.74 7.08
C LEU A 179 1.17 -6.90 8.05
N GLN A 180 1.20 -6.16 9.15
CA GLN A 180 0.11 -6.12 10.12
C GLN A 180 0.12 -4.79 10.85
N ARG A 181 -1.06 -4.21 11.07
CA ARG A 181 -1.25 -3.02 11.88
C ARG A 181 -1.08 -3.34 13.35
N ASP A 182 -0.36 -2.50 14.06
CA ASP A 182 -0.27 -2.54 15.52
C ASP A 182 -1.27 -1.54 16.10
N ILE A 183 -1.14 -0.26 15.71
CA ILE A 183 -1.96 0.85 16.22
C ILE A 183 -2.32 1.77 15.04
N SER A 184 -3.53 2.34 15.09
CA SER A 184 -3.88 3.44 14.19
C SER A 184 -4.88 4.38 14.84
N ASP A 185 -4.50 5.65 14.88
CA ASP A 185 -5.28 6.76 15.43
C ASP A 185 -5.48 7.86 14.36
N SER A 186 -5.91 9.06 14.76
CA SER A 186 -6.24 10.15 13.84
C SER A 186 -5.09 10.53 12.91
N ASP A 187 -3.90 10.74 13.47
CA ASP A 187 -2.76 11.34 12.78
C ASP A 187 -1.60 10.36 12.55
N TYR A 188 -1.69 9.18 13.16
CA TYR A 188 -0.59 8.24 13.27
C TYR A 188 -1.02 6.82 12.95
N TYR A 189 -0.22 6.14 12.12
CA TYR A 189 -0.33 4.71 11.89
C TYR A 189 1.00 4.03 12.21
N GLU A 190 0.93 2.94 12.98
CA GLU A 190 2.05 2.05 13.25
C GLU A 190 1.71 0.59 12.91
N GLY A 191 2.69 -0.11 12.35
CA GLY A 191 2.56 -1.54 12.10
C GLY A 191 3.88 -2.28 11.96
N LYS A 192 3.75 -3.59 11.82
CA LYS A 192 4.84 -4.52 11.61
C LYS A 192 5.06 -4.81 10.13
N MET A 193 6.33 -4.83 9.72
CA MET A 193 6.77 -5.28 8.39
C MET A 193 7.99 -6.19 8.52
N ASP A 194 7.75 -7.50 8.44
CA ASP A 194 8.82 -8.50 8.39
C ASP A 194 8.99 -8.99 6.95
N ILE A 195 10.24 -9.18 6.52
CA ILE A 195 10.57 -9.69 5.20
C ILE A 195 11.52 -10.86 5.35
N GLU A 196 11.18 -12.01 4.78
CA GLU A 196 12.09 -13.16 4.70
C GLU A 196 12.50 -13.36 3.24
N VAL A 197 13.80 -13.32 2.95
CA VAL A 197 14.37 -13.55 1.63
C VAL A 197 15.12 -14.86 1.63
N LYS A 198 14.78 -15.73 0.67
CA LYS A 198 15.38 -17.06 0.49
C LYS A 198 15.76 -17.27 -0.97
N ASN A 199 16.82 -18.03 -1.23
CA ASN A 199 17.09 -18.51 -2.58
C ASN A 199 16.15 -19.66 -2.96
N VAL A 200 15.69 -19.68 -4.21
CA VAL A 200 14.98 -20.79 -4.83
C VAL A 200 15.95 -21.53 -5.73
N GLY A 201 16.40 -22.70 -5.29
CA GLY A 201 17.47 -23.44 -5.99
C GLY A 201 18.84 -22.81 -5.77
N VAL A 202 19.74 -22.93 -6.76
CA VAL A 202 21.09 -22.35 -6.68
C VAL A 202 21.02 -20.83 -6.86
N PHE A 203 21.69 -20.10 -5.98
CA PHE A 203 21.86 -18.65 -6.10
C PHE A 203 23.33 -18.28 -5.97
N ASP A 204 23.88 -17.69 -7.03
CA ASP A 204 25.27 -17.23 -7.07
C ASP A 204 25.36 -15.88 -6.40
N VAL A 205 25.92 -15.86 -5.19
CA VAL A 205 26.03 -14.63 -4.39
C VAL A 205 26.89 -13.59 -5.11
N PRO A 206 26.40 -12.34 -5.26
CA PRO A 206 27.12 -11.29 -5.97
C PRO A 206 28.42 -10.91 -5.25
N ARG A 207 29.54 -11.01 -5.98
CA ARG A 207 30.86 -10.56 -5.52
C ARG A 207 31.07 -9.06 -5.68
N GLU A 208 30.38 -8.47 -6.65
CA GLU A 208 30.48 -7.06 -7.03
C GLU A 208 29.24 -6.29 -6.53
N VAL A 209 29.41 -4.98 -6.36
CA VAL A 209 28.30 -4.08 -6.00
C VAL A 209 27.52 -3.74 -7.26
N TYR A 210 26.22 -4.03 -7.23
CA TYR A 210 25.26 -3.63 -8.26
C TYR A 210 24.53 -2.34 -7.87
N THR A 211 24.33 -1.46 -8.84
CA THR A 211 23.53 -0.25 -8.74
C THR A 211 22.36 -0.39 -9.69
N GLU A 212 21.15 -0.16 -9.17
CA GLU A 212 19.94 -0.21 -9.99
C GLU A 212 19.99 0.89 -11.06
N LYS A 213 19.67 0.51 -12.30
CA LYS A 213 19.64 1.40 -13.46
C LYS A 213 18.24 1.54 -14.03
N VAL A 214 17.48 0.45 -14.05
CA VAL A 214 16.12 0.41 -14.59
C VAL A 214 15.23 -0.40 -13.67
N PHE A 215 14.08 0.16 -13.32
CA PHE A 215 12.96 -0.52 -12.67
C PHE A 215 11.71 -0.38 -13.56
N GLY A 216 11.46 -1.40 -14.37
CA GLY A 216 10.34 -1.46 -15.31
C GLY A 216 10.28 -0.24 -16.23
N ASP A 217 9.07 0.30 -16.37
CA ASP A 217 8.77 1.61 -16.95
C ASP A 217 8.63 2.70 -15.87
N GLY A 218 9.13 2.46 -14.65
CA GLY A 218 8.93 3.31 -13.48
C GLY A 218 7.56 3.15 -12.83
N MET A 219 6.81 2.09 -13.19
CA MET A 219 5.46 1.84 -12.68
C MET A 219 5.37 0.51 -11.94
N VAL A 220 4.59 0.47 -10.86
CA VAL A 220 4.15 -0.77 -10.20
C VAL A 220 2.69 -1.00 -10.53
N ASN A 221 2.40 -2.08 -11.23
CA ASN A 221 1.03 -2.44 -11.62
C ASN A 221 0.54 -3.62 -10.77
N TYR A 222 -0.71 -3.54 -10.29
CA TYR A 222 -1.37 -4.65 -9.63
C TYR A 222 -2.88 -4.67 -9.91
N SER A 223 -3.48 -5.84 -9.74
CA SER A 223 -4.91 -6.06 -9.98
C SER A 223 -5.44 -7.16 -9.07
N LYS A 224 -6.74 -7.14 -8.83
CA LYS A 224 -7.43 -8.23 -8.13
C LYS A 224 -7.68 -9.38 -9.10
N ILE A 225 -7.22 -10.57 -8.74
CA ILE A 225 -7.34 -11.78 -9.57
C ILE A 225 -8.20 -12.87 -8.94
N ALA A 226 -8.52 -12.75 -7.65
CA ALA A 226 -9.47 -13.58 -6.93
C ALA A 226 -9.87 -12.88 -5.62
N ARG A 227 -10.83 -13.47 -4.90
CA ARG A 227 -11.17 -13.06 -3.53
C ARG A 227 -9.92 -13.02 -2.65
N GLY A 228 -9.60 -11.85 -2.08
CA GLY A 228 -8.44 -11.67 -1.20
C GLY A 228 -7.08 -11.79 -1.87
N VAL A 229 -7.02 -11.85 -3.21
CA VAL A 229 -5.75 -12.05 -3.94
C VAL A 229 -5.51 -10.93 -4.92
N LEU A 230 -4.37 -10.25 -4.74
CA LEU A 230 -3.84 -9.26 -5.66
C LEU A 230 -2.62 -9.82 -6.37
N ARG A 231 -2.49 -9.55 -7.66
CA ARG A 231 -1.32 -9.91 -8.46
C ARG A 231 -0.58 -8.65 -8.87
N PHE A 232 0.71 -8.61 -8.59
CA PHE A 232 1.64 -7.64 -9.15
C PHE A 232 2.08 -8.14 -10.53
N GLU A 233 2.06 -7.25 -11.51
CA GLU A 233 2.61 -7.60 -12.82
C GLU A 233 4.13 -7.67 -12.80
N ARG A 234 4.68 -8.40 -13.77
CA ARG A 234 6.12 -8.54 -13.92
C ARG A 234 6.76 -7.20 -14.22
N GLN A 235 7.72 -6.81 -13.39
CA GLN A 235 8.61 -5.68 -13.65
C GLN A 235 9.97 -6.18 -14.09
N GLN A 236 10.49 -5.62 -15.19
CA GLN A 236 11.85 -5.88 -15.65
C GLN A 236 12.81 -5.02 -14.84
N ILE A 237 13.94 -5.58 -14.39
CA ILE A 237 14.93 -4.84 -13.60
C ILE A 237 16.29 -4.95 -14.27
N GLN A 238 17.06 -3.86 -14.20
CA GLN A 238 18.42 -3.84 -14.70
C GLN A 238 19.33 -3.14 -13.71
N PHE A 239 20.49 -3.75 -13.47
CA PHE A 239 21.56 -3.20 -12.66
C PHE A 239 22.83 -3.04 -13.50
N SER A 240 23.65 -2.08 -13.12
CA SER A 240 25.02 -1.90 -13.60
C SER A 240 26.01 -2.06 -12.44
N THR A 241 27.24 -2.42 -12.79
CA THR A 241 28.36 -2.42 -11.86
C THR A 241 28.96 -1.01 -11.76
N MET A 242 29.74 -0.73 -10.70
CA MET A 242 30.44 0.57 -10.56
C MET A 242 31.43 0.85 -11.70
N LEU A 243 32.06 -0.20 -12.23
CA LEU A 243 32.74 -0.14 -13.51
C LEU A 243 31.64 -0.17 -14.56
N GLU A 244 31.34 0.95 -15.22
CA GLU A 244 30.29 1.09 -16.24
C GLU A 244 30.62 0.28 -17.53
N ASP A 245 30.75 -1.03 -17.38
CA ASP A 245 30.92 -1.99 -18.47
C ASP A 245 29.53 -2.50 -18.88
N PRO A 246 29.00 -2.13 -20.06
CA PRO A 246 27.68 -2.55 -20.52
C PRO A 246 27.54 -4.08 -20.60
N SER A 247 28.65 -4.80 -20.81
CA SER A 247 28.69 -6.27 -20.86
C SER A 247 28.46 -6.92 -19.50
N ARG A 248 28.61 -6.15 -18.41
CA ARG A 248 28.43 -6.60 -17.03
C ARG A 248 27.06 -6.27 -16.44
N SER A 249 26.16 -5.64 -17.20
CA SER A 249 24.81 -5.36 -16.72
C SER A 249 24.07 -6.64 -16.30
N LEU A 250 23.40 -6.59 -15.15
CA LEU A 250 22.59 -7.69 -14.63
C LEU A 250 21.13 -7.39 -14.89
N ARG A 251 20.46 -8.29 -15.60
CA ARG A 251 19.02 -8.20 -15.86
C ARG A 251 18.26 -9.18 -15.00
N GLY A 252 17.02 -8.86 -14.76
CA GLY A 252 16.13 -9.69 -13.99
C GLY A 252 14.67 -9.28 -14.13
N SER A 253 13.84 -9.89 -13.32
CA SER A 253 12.45 -9.47 -13.16
C SER A 253 11.92 -9.79 -11.78
N ILE A 254 10.93 -9.01 -11.34
CA ILE A 254 10.19 -9.24 -10.11
C ILE A 254 8.70 -9.40 -10.43
N VAL A 255 8.07 -10.39 -9.81
CA VAL A 255 6.61 -10.63 -9.88
C VAL A 255 6.13 -10.98 -8.47
N GLY A 256 4.89 -10.67 -8.15
CA GLY A 256 4.38 -10.94 -6.81
C GLY A 256 2.89 -11.19 -6.72
N THR A 257 2.47 -11.74 -5.58
CA THR A 257 1.07 -11.99 -5.24
C THR A 257 0.86 -11.63 -3.78
N ALA A 258 -0.14 -10.81 -3.48
CA ALA A 258 -0.60 -10.55 -2.12
C ALA A 258 -1.82 -11.40 -1.79
N GLN A 259 -1.81 -11.98 -0.59
CA GLN A 259 -2.92 -12.67 0.05
C GLN A 259 -3.35 -11.83 1.25
N VAL A 260 -4.57 -11.35 1.18
CA VAL A 260 -5.20 -10.49 2.18
C VAL A 260 -6.41 -11.23 2.72
N PRO A 261 -6.48 -11.50 4.04
CA PRO A 261 -7.69 -12.01 4.66
C PRO A 261 -8.85 -11.05 4.40
N VAL A 262 -9.97 -11.57 3.91
CA VAL A 262 -11.15 -10.75 3.58
C VAL A 262 -12.11 -10.73 4.77
N ASP A 263 -12.29 -9.54 5.34
CA ASP A 263 -13.19 -9.24 6.46
C ASP A 263 -13.91 -7.88 6.24
N GLU A 264 -14.47 -7.29 7.31
CA GLU A 264 -15.17 -6.00 7.29
C GLU A 264 -14.30 -4.81 6.85
N THR A 265 -12.99 -4.91 7.00
CA THR A 265 -12.03 -3.83 6.69
C THR A 265 -11.38 -3.98 5.33
N SER A 266 -11.17 -5.21 4.85
CA SER A 266 -10.58 -5.54 3.53
C SER A 266 -11.62 -6.03 2.51
N CYS A 267 -12.89 -5.79 2.79
CA CYS A 267 -14.08 -6.13 2.00
C CYS A 267 -14.04 -5.70 0.52
N LEU A 268 -13.21 -4.71 0.15
CA LEU A 268 -12.95 -4.36 -1.26
C LEU A 268 -12.34 -5.53 -2.05
N LEU A 269 -11.76 -6.53 -1.38
CA LEU A 269 -11.24 -7.74 -1.99
C LEU A 269 -12.23 -8.92 -1.99
N GLU A 270 -13.47 -8.71 -1.54
CA GLU A 270 -14.55 -9.71 -1.62
C GLU A 270 -15.09 -9.86 -3.05
N ARG A 271 -15.72 -10.99 -3.38
CA ARG A 271 -16.40 -11.18 -4.67
C ARG A 271 -17.48 -10.11 -4.87
N ASN A 272 -17.60 -9.60 -6.10
CA ASN A 272 -18.59 -8.57 -6.48
C ASN A 272 -18.51 -7.29 -5.63
N SER A 273 -17.31 -6.94 -5.16
CA SER A 273 -17.05 -5.64 -4.54
C SER A 273 -16.95 -4.53 -5.60
N LEU A 274 -16.65 -3.30 -5.16
CA LEU A 274 -16.33 -2.18 -6.06
C LEU A 274 -15.04 -2.36 -6.86
N VAL A 275 -14.24 -3.36 -6.54
CA VAL A 275 -13.03 -3.72 -7.29
C VAL A 275 -13.32 -5.01 -8.02
N GLU A 276 -13.52 -4.91 -9.31
CA GLU A 276 -13.82 -6.05 -10.15
C GLU A 276 -12.59 -6.93 -10.39
N GLU A 277 -12.81 -8.24 -10.47
CA GLU A 277 -11.76 -9.22 -10.74
C GLU A 277 -11.36 -9.18 -12.22
N ASN A 278 -10.06 -9.15 -12.50
CA ASN A 278 -9.47 -9.17 -13.84
C ASN A 278 -9.79 -7.96 -14.75
N SER A 279 -10.73 -7.08 -14.39
CA SER A 279 -11.04 -5.85 -15.11
C SER A 279 -10.42 -4.62 -14.46
N ASP A 280 -10.45 -4.54 -13.12
CA ASP A 280 -9.85 -3.42 -12.38
C ASP A 280 -8.37 -3.67 -12.09
N GLY A 281 -7.56 -2.70 -12.46
CA GLY A 281 -6.14 -2.66 -12.16
C GLY A 281 -5.72 -1.26 -11.76
N PHE A 282 -4.79 -1.21 -10.82
CA PHE A 282 -4.20 0.03 -10.33
C PHE A 282 -2.75 0.10 -10.75
N ARG A 283 -2.26 1.32 -10.89
CA ARG A 283 -0.88 1.59 -11.26
C ARG A 283 -0.32 2.64 -10.33
N VAL A 284 0.90 2.41 -9.84
CA VAL A 284 1.63 3.38 -9.05
C VAL A 284 2.82 3.84 -9.86
N ARG A 285 2.91 5.13 -10.15
CA ARG A 285 4.08 5.75 -10.74
C ARG A 285 5.06 6.13 -9.64
N LEU A 286 6.30 5.66 -9.72
CA LEU A 286 7.32 5.92 -8.68
C LEU A 286 8.00 7.31 -8.80
N GLY A 287 7.49 8.18 -9.69
CA GLY A 287 8.08 9.48 -9.98
C GLY A 287 9.41 9.38 -10.73
N GLY A 288 9.81 10.45 -11.43
CA GLY A 288 11.09 10.46 -12.18
C GLY A 288 12.35 10.65 -11.33
N LYS A 289 12.20 10.75 -10.00
CA LYS A 289 13.29 11.07 -9.03
C LYS A 289 13.43 10.04 -7.91
N GLY A 290 12.74 8.89 -7.99
CA GLY A 290 12.98 7.81 -7.04
C GLY A 290 14.41 7.31 -7.16
N PHE A 291 15.09 7.09 -6.04
CA PHE A 291 16.45 6.53 -6.05
C PHE A 291 16.72 5.71 -4.80
N CYS A 292 17.63 4.75 -4.95
CA CYS A 292 18.16 3.99 -3.83
C CYS A 292 19.64 4.31 -3.64
N ASN A 293 20.06 4.40 -2.39
CA ASN A 293 21.45 4.67 -2.05
C ASN A 293 21.88 3.94 -0.79
N THR A 294 23.17 4.01 -0.51
CA THR A 294 23.77 3.49 0.72
C THR A 294 24.48 4.62 1.44
N ASP A 295 24.08 4.86 2.69
CA ASP A 295 24.74 5.83 3.57
C ASP A 295 25.52 5.10 4.65
N CYS A 296 26.82 5.36 4.71
CA CYS A 296 27.74 4.77 5.66
C CYS A 296 28.29 5.90 6.55
N PRO A 297 27.87 6.00 7.82
CA PRO A 297 28.42 6.98 8.75
C PRO A 297 29.96 6.91 8.75
N ASN A 298 30.64 8.05 8.81
CA ASN A 298 32.10 8.13 8.66
C ASN A 298 32.83 7.10 9.53
N ARG A 299 33.55 6.17 8.87
CA ARG A 299 34.32 5.05 9.45
C ARG A 299 33.51 3.91 10.08
N SER A 300 32.20 3.86 9.88
CA SER A 300 31.37 2.72 10.30
C SER A 300 31.56 1.53 9.38
N SER A 301 31.63 0.33 9.94
CA SER A 301 31.54 -0.94 9.19
C SER A 301 30.10 -1.28 8.78
N PHE A 302 29.13 -0.48 9.22
CA PHE A 302 27.70 -0.65 8.97
C PHE A 302 27.10 0.58 8.31
N CYS A 303 26.18 0.33 7.38
CA CYS A 303 25.53 1.32 6.54
C CYS A 303 24.01 1.14 6.57
N THR A 304 23.31 2.16 6.09
CA THR A 304 21.88 2.11 5.80
C THR A 304 21.69 2.05 4.29
N VAL A 305 21.02 1.01 3.79
CA VAL A 305 20.52 0.97 2.41
C VAL A 305 19.10 1.49 2.42
N TYR A 306 18.79 2.48 1.59
CA TYR A 306 17.46 3.09 1.57
C TYR A 306 17.01 3.43 0.15
N CYS A 307 15.70 3.47 -0.04
CA CYS A 307 15.04 3.90 -1.26
C CYS A 307 14.01 4.98 -0.93
N LEU A 308 14.08 6.09 -1.67
CA LEU A 308 13.16 7.23 -1.56
C LEU A 308 12.36 7.33 -2.85
N ASP A 309 11.04 7.36 -2.75
CA ASP A 309 10.13 7.48 -3.88
C ASP A 309 9.02 8.50 -3.61
N TYR A 310 8.46 9.07 -4.67
CA TYR A 310 7.23 9.87 -4.62
C TYR A 310 6.11 9.11 -5.32
N PRO A 311 5.57 8.05 -4.69
CA PRO A 311 4.65 7.13 -5.34
C PRO A 311 3.27 7.76 -5.54
N VAL A 312 2.83 7.83 -6.79
CA VAL A 312 1.55 8.40 -7.21
C VAL A 312 0.66 7.29 -7.75
N LEU A 313 -0.49 7.09 -7.10
CA LEU A 313 -1.50 6.11 -7.51
C LEU A 313 -2.38 6.69 -8.62
N GLU A 314 -2.53 5.91 -9.68
CA GLU A 314 -3.27 6.21 -10.90
C GLU A 314 -4.15 4.99 -11.25
N SER A 315 -5.30 5.24 -11.88
CA SER A 315 -6.11 4.16 -12.45
C SER A 315 -5.50 3.67 -13.76
N ARG A 316 -5.60 2.36 -14.03
CA ARG A 316 -5.22 1.82 -15.36
C ARG A 316 -6.23 2.15 -16.45
N ARG A 317 -7.46 2.50 -16.07
CA ARG A 317 -8.55 2.93 -16.97
C ARG A 317 -8.97 4.36 -16.61
N ARG A 318 -9.41 5.17 -17.59
CA ARG A 318 -10.02 6.46 -17.27
C ARG A 318 -11.32 6.21 -16.49
N LEU A 319 -11.30 6.44 -15.18
CA LEU A 319 -12.47 6.32 -14.32
C LEU A 319 -13.22 7.65 -14.28
N TYR A 320 -14.49 7.57 -13.91
CA TYR A 320 -15.27 8.74 -13.53
C TYR A 320 -14.58 9.45 -12.36
N THR A 321 -14.20 10.70 -12.58
CA THR A 321 -13.66 11.58 -11.54
C THR A 321 -14.78 12.44 -11.00
N GLU A 322 -14.89 12.51 -9.67
CA GLU A 322 -15.78 13.47 -9.04
C GLU A 322 -15.12 14.86 -9.07
N PRO A 323 -15.86 15.95 -9.30
CA PRO A 323 -15.30 17.30 -9.19
C PRO A 323 -14.76 17.52 -7.77
N GLU A 324 -13.60 18.17 -7.66
CA GLU A 324 -12.99 18.45 -6.36
C GLU A 324 -13.91 19.35 -5.51
N GLY A 325 -14.50 18.79 -4.46
CA GLY A 325 -15.33 19.49 -3.50
C GLY A 325 -14.90 19.21 -2.06
N PHE A 326 -15.16 20.15 -1.15
CA PHE A 326 -14.98 19.90 0.28
C PHE A 326 -16.13 19.02 0.77
N ARG A 327 -15.86 17.72 0.98
CA ARG A 327 -16.81 16.82 1.63
C ARG A 327 -16.87 17.17 3.12
N LYS A 328 -18.04 17.53 3.63
CA LYS A 328 -18.24 17.79 5.07
C LYS A 328 -18.26 16.46 5.82
N PRO A 329 -17.62 16.35 7.00
CA PRO A 329 -17.74 15.17 7.85
C PRO A 329 -19.21 14.98 8.25
N ARG A 330 -19.66 13.72 8.35
CA ARG A 330 -20.95 13.40 8.99
C ARG A 330 -20.90 13.79 10.47
N SER A 331 -22.01 14.29 11.01
CA SER A 331 -22.20 14.45 12.46
C SER A 331 -22.35 13.06 13.08
N ILE A 332 -21.43 12.69 13.97
CA ILE A 332 -21.56 11.50 14.81
C ILE A 332 -22.18 12.01 16.11
N GLU A 333 -23.48 11.80 16.29
CA GLU A 333 -24.10 11.96 17.60
C GLU A 333 -23.64 10.76 18.44
N GLU A 334 -22.73 11.00 19.38
CA GLU A 334 -22.45 10.02 20.44
C GLU A 334 -23.69 9.94 21.31
N GLU A 335 -24.42 8.82 21.26
CA GLU A 335 -25.45 8.52 22.26
C GLU A 335 -24.74 8.37 23.61
N VAL A 336 -24.70 9.45 24.39
CA VAL A 336 -24.45 9.37 25.83
C VAL A 336 -25.65 8.63 26.41
N THR A 337 -25.48 7.35 26.71
CA THR A 337 -26.43 6.62 27.54
C THR A 337 -26.42 7.26 28.92
N GLU A 338 -27.44 8.07 29.21
CA GLU A 338 -27.81 8.45 30.57
C GLU A 338 -28.18 7.16 31.33
N GLU A 339 -27.20 6.56 32.02
CA GLU A 339 -27.50 5.64 33.10
C GLU A 339 -28.12 6.47 34.23
N GLY A 340 -29.41 6.25 34.45
CA GLY A 340 -30.17 6.92 35.48
C GLY A 340 -29.69 6.53 36.88
N GLU A 341 -29.39 7.54 37.68
CA GLU A 341 -29.51 7.45 39.13
C GLU A 341 -30.77 8.23 39.54
N ASN A 342 -31.83 7.49 39.82
CA ASN A 342 -33.00 7.98 40.53
C ASN A 342 -33.35 6.94 41.60
N GLU A 343 -32.96 7.23 42.84
CA GLU A 343 -33.58 6.76 44.08
C GLU A 343 -33.14 7.79 45.15
N SER A 344 -33.90 8.87 45.38
CA SER A 344 -35.07 8.99 46.26
C SER A 344 -34.80 8.62 47.72
N ASP A 345 -35.12 9.59 48.60
CA ASP A 345 -35.43 9.53 50.05
C ASP A 345 -34.50 10.44 50.87
N LEU A 346 -34.90 11.41 51.72
CA LEU A 346 -36.16 11.79 52.34
C LEU A 346 -36.03 13.24 52.90
N ASN A 347 -36.90 14.15 52.43
CA ASN A 347 -37.78 15.02 53.22
C ASN A 347 -37.21 16.16 54.13
N PRO A 348 -38.06 17.11 54.61
CA PRO A 348 -37.89 18.55 54.42
C PRO A 348 -37.81 19.31 55.77
N GLU A 349 -38.03 20.64 55.74
CA GLU A 349 -38.02 21.63 56.85
C GLU A 349 -36.65 22.30 57.05
N SER A 350 -36.50 23.61 57.25
CA SER A 350 -37.40 24.76 57.35
C SER A 350 -36.55 26.04 57.40
N GLU A 351 -37.09 27.14 56.86
CA GLU A 351 -36.99 28.54 57.28
C GLU A 351 -35.70 29.15 57.88
N ASN A 352 -35.33 30.30 57.29
CA ASN A 352 -34.80 31.54 57.89
C ASN A 352 -33.67 31.48 58.94
N SER A 353 -32.52 32.04 58.53
CA SER A 353 -31.92 33.23 59.17
C SER A 353 -30.86 33.84 58.26
#